data_AF-A0A3Q3XMI1-F1
#
_entry.id   AF-A0A3Q3XMI1-F1
#
_cell.length_a   1.000
_cell.length_b   1.000
_cell.length_c   1.000
_cell.angle_alpha   90.00
_cell.angle_beta   90.00
_cell.angle_gamma   90.00
#
_symmetry.space_group_name_H-M   'P 1'
#
loop_
_entity.id
_entity.type
_entity.pdbx_description
1 polymer ?
#
loop_
_entity_poly.entity_id
_entity_poly.type
_entity_poly.pdbx_seq_one_letter_code
_entity_poly.pdbx_strand_id
1 'polypeptide(L)'
;MTELQQSKYQDLQAGLPSELSMQLTEVALALEYIYIYHKMLIYSCTSHFFVLIPLSFDHLPLFFAPHSYSPVIQALCEECESCSRSLAELGVSVQEFGEQNPLLCKQLGDAVAKLTEMQRHTVQQVQDRQAERQMEEYQSMKAFILGWMEKAEGLVTGSIAWSSASQLQEQIRAHQALLRECRGLHGDLEAMGEREGQLGEVLQTEGWIQQVKYLSRFTEELQQTAKTRLQSLQDAAKDILHLEAEVKNLHAAVDQIQVTLASPDLNRLSLREQLTQRQRLLVEMEGFKQQVAAVQQCQSALRLPEEVVNSLPICRTAQTLQQEASQLQYTTIQQCNILQVKGILHQLNNYFIYTTLFKQ
;
A
#
# COMPACT_ATOMS: atom_id res chain seq x y z
N MET A 1 -47.64 83.85 -2.43
CA MET A 1 -47.73 82.46 -2.96
C MET A 1 -46.39 81.75 -3.04
N THR A 2 -45.25 82.43 -2.98
CA THR A 2 -43.90 81.82 -3.03
C THR A 2 -43.29 81.51 -1.65
N GLU A 3 -43.61 82.27 -0.61
CA GLU A 3 -43.06 82.04 0.75
C GLU A 3 -43.70 80.84 1.47
N LEU A 4 -44.97 80.52 1.18
CA LEU A 4 -45.67 79.38 1.79
C LEU A 4 -45.26 78.02 1.18
N GLN A 5 -44.59 78.01 0.02
CA GLN A 5 -44.04 76.80 -0.58
C GLN A 5 -42.56 76.57 -0.23
N GLN A 6 -41.79 77.63 0.06
CA GLN A 6 -40.42 77.50 0.58
C GLN A 6 -40.40 77.01 2.03
N SER A 7 -41.33 77.47 2.89
CA SER A 7 -41.45 76.95 4.26
C SER A 7 -41.78 75.46 4.28
N LYS A 8 -42.69 74.98 3.41
CA LYS A 8 -43.02 73.55 3.31
C LYS A 8 -41.87 72.66 2.83
N TYR A 9 -40.91 73.18 2.08
CA TYR A 9 -39.72 72.43 1.65
C TYR A 9 -38.55 72.51 2.64
N GLN A 10 -38.42 73.61 3.39
CA GLN A 10 -37.43 73.72 4.48
C GLN A 10 -37.83 72.90 5.72
N ASP A 11 -39.12 72.77 6.01
CA ASP A 11 -39.61 71.93 7.11
C ASP A 11 -39.46 70.43 6.85
N LEU A 12 -39.33 70.02 5.58
CA LEU A 12 -38.99 68.64 5.19
C LEU A 12 -37.49 68.34 5.30
N GLN A 13 -36.63 69.36 5.19
CA GLN A 13 -35.16 69.22 5.29
C GLN A 13 -34.63 69.47 6.72
N ALA A 14 -35.45 70.06 7.60
CA ALA A 14 -35.21 70.17 9.04
C ALA A 14 -35.85 69.03 9.86
N GLY A 15 -36.50 68.06 9.20
CA GLY A 15 -37.37 67.06 9.82
C GLY A 15 -36.77 65.69 10.10
N LEU A 16 -35.45 65.51 10.03
CA LEU A 16 -34.80 64.36 10.69
C LEU A 16 -33.87 64.88 11.79
N PRO A 17 -34.03 64.44 13.04
CA PRO A 17 -33.04 64.65 14.11
C PRO A 17 -31.62 64.38 13.59
N SER A 18 -30.62 65.15 14.01
CA SER A 18 -29.20 64.93 13.63
C SER A 18 -28.76 63.49 13.83
N GLU A 19 -29.27 62.85 14.89
CA GLU A 19 -29.14 61.43 15.19
C GLU A 19 -29.59 60.52 14.04
N LEU A 20 -30.74 60.80 13.43
CA LEU A 20 -31.32 59.99 12.35
C LEU A 20 -30.51 60.11 11.06
N SER A 21 -29.99 61.31 10.76
CA SER A 21 -29.09 61.52 9.61
C SER A 21 -27.74 60.83 9.79
N MET A 22 -27.20 60.85 11.01
CA MET A 22 -25.96 60.15 11.37
C MET A 22 -26.14 58.62 11.27
N GLN A 23 -27.24 58.08 11.82
CA GLN A 23 -27.58 56.66 11.72
C GLN A 23 -27.77 56.20 10.26
N LEU A 24 -28.42 57.01 9.42
CA LEU A 24 -28.55 56.72 7.99
C LEU A 24 -27.20 56.70 7.25
N THR A 25 -26.27 57.57 7.65
CA THR A 25 -24.94 57.64 7.04
C THR A 25 -24.08 56.45 7.47
N GLU A 26 -24.15 56.04 8.74
CA GLU A 26 -23.50 54.83 9.23
C GLU A 26 -24.02 53.56 8.54
N VAL A 27 -25.34 53.43 8.39
CA VAL A 27 -25.93 52.28 7.68
C VAL A 27 -25.57 52.30 6.19
N ALA A 28 -25.54 53.48 5.55
CA ALA A 28 -25.10 53.59 4.15
C ALA A 28 -23.64 53.16 3.95
N LEU A 29 -22.73 53.58 4.84
CA LEU A 29 -21.32 53.16 4.80
C LEU A 29 -21.16 51.67 5.10
N ALA A 30 -21.92 51.12 6.05
CA ALA A 30 -21.92 49.69 6.34
C ALA A 30 -22.40 48.87 5.14
N LEU A 31 -23.47 49.31 4.46
CA LEU A 31 -23.98 48.69 3.24
C LEU A 31 -22.97 48.75 2.08
N GLU A 32 -22.29 49.89 1.91
CA GLU A 32 -21.29 50.07 0.85
C GLU A 32 -20.02 49.24 1.12
N TYR A 33 -19.59 49.16 2.37
CA TYR A 33 -18.51 48.27 2.80
C TYR A 33 -18.83 46.81 2.56
N ILE A 34 -20.01 46.34 2.99
CA ILE A 34 -20.48 44.97 2.75
C ILE A 34 -20.55 44.70 1.24
N TYR A 35 -21.07 45.64 0.45
CA TYR A 35 -21.17 45.50 -1.01
C TYR A 35 -19.80 45.35 -1.70
N ILE A 36 -18.83 46.20 -1.35
CA ILE A 36 -17.46 46.13 -1.89
C ILE A 36 -16.79 44.81 -1.48
N TYR A 37 -16.94 44.43 -0.21
CA TYR A 37 -16.41 43.18 0.34
C TYR A 37 -16.95 41.97 -0.41
N HIS A 38 -18.26 41.93 -0.62
CA HIS A 38 -18.93 40.88 -1.36
C HIS A 38 -18.42 40.72 -2.78
N LYS A 39 -18.25 41.86 -3.46
CA LYS A 39 -17.78 41.90 -4.85
C LYS A 39 -16.35 41.38 -4.97
N MET A 40 -15.51 41.65 -3.96
CA MET A 40 -14.17 41.05 -3.84
C MET A 40 -14.21 39.55 -3.51
N LEU A 41 -15.10 39.11 -2.62
CA LEU A 41 -15.25 37.70 -2.25
C LEU A 41 -15.65 36.84 -3.46
N ILE A 42 -16.61 37.33 -4.26
CA ILE A 42 -17.05 36.69 -5.51
C ILE A 42 -15.90 36.64 -6.54
N TYR A 43 -15.10 37.70 -6.63
CA TYR A 43 -13.92 37.72 -7.51
C TYR A 43 -12.88 36.67 -7.10
N SER A 44 -12.68 36.48 -5.79
CA SER A 44 -11.81 35.45 -5.22
C SER A 44 -12.32 34.04 -5.50
N CYS A 45 -13.65 33.83 -5.47
CA CYS A 45 -14.28 32.53 -5.79
C CYS A 45 -14.28 32.17 -7.29
N THR A 46 -14.22 33.18 -8.17
CA THR A 46 -14.29 32.99 -9.64
C THR A 46 -12.92 32.91 -10.33
N SER A 47 -11.87 33.50 -9.75
CA SER A 47 -10.52 33.51 -10.33
C SER A 47 -9.69 32.31 -9.86
N HIS A 48 -8.89 31.70 -10.76
CA HIS A 48 -7.86 30.69 -10.39
C HIS A 48 -6.77 31.23 -9.43
N PHE A 49 -6.75 32.54 -9.21
CA PHE A 49 -5.89 33.24 -8.26
C PHE A 49 -6.72 33.75 -7.08
N PHE A 50 -6.54 33.12 -5.91
CA PHE A 50 -7.11 33.58 -4.65
C PHE A 50 -6.28 34.74 -4.11
N VAL A 51 -6.95 35.85 -3.76
CA VAL A 51 -6.36 36.93 -2.96
C VAL A 51 -6.89 36.78 -1.54
N LEU A 52 -6.03 36.37 -0.61
CA LEU A 52 -6.32 36.43 0.83
C LEU A 52 -6.32 37.91 1.24
N ILE A 53 -7.45 38.41 1.72
CA ILE A 53 -7.54 39.75 2.28
C ILE A 53 -7.36 39.63 3.80
N PRO A 54 -6.33 40.26 4.40
CA PRO A 54 -6.17 40.25 5.84
C PRO A 54 -7.14 41.25 6.46
N LEU A 55 -8.11 40.75 7.23
CA LEU A 55 -8.86 41.56 8.17
C LEU A 55 -8.43 41.15 9.58
N SER A 56 -7.41 41.86 10.08
CA SER A 56 -6.96 41.87 11.48
C SER A 56 -6.63 40.51 12.14
N PHE A 57 -5.44 39.97 11.87
CA PHE A 57 -4.65 39.26 12.89
C PHE A 57 -3.17 39.47 12.57
N ASP A 58 -2.41 39.97 13.55
CA ASP A 58 -1.00 40.39 13.43
C ASP A 58 -0.01 39.29 13.02
N HIS A 59 -0.44 38.05 12.75
CA HIS A 59 0.47 36.99 12.33
C HIS A 59 -0.22 35.99 11.41
N LEU A 60 -0.21 36.22 10.10
CA LEU A 60 -0.04 35.11 9.15
C LEU A 60 0.55 35.65 7.84
N PRO A 61 1.75 35.20 7.43
CA PRO A 61 2.35 35.67 6.19
C PRO A 61 1.53 35.16 5.01
N LEU A 62 1.35 36.03 4.01
CA LEU A 62 0.95 35.66 2.66
C LEU A 62 1.71 34.40 2.21
N PHE A 63 1.01 33.28 2.13
CA PHE A 63 1.56 32.07 1.54
C PHE A 63 0.74 31.70 0.30
N PHE A 64 1.23 32.17 -0.84
CA PHE A 64 0.88 31.61 -2.13
C PHE A 64 1.50 30.21 -2.24
N ALA A 65 0.76 29.18 -1.84
CA ALA A 65 1.12 27.79 -2.17
C ALA A 65 0.12 27.23 -3.19
N PRO A 66 0.56 26.87 -4.41
CA PRO A 66 -0.28 26.23 -5.44
C PRO A 66 -0.80 24.82 -5.06
N HIS A 67 -0.56 24.37 -3.82
CA HIS A 67 -0.78 22.99 -3.40
C HIS A 67 -1.57 22.85 -2.10
N SER A 68 -2.05 23.96 -1.51
CA SER A 68 -2.83 23.92 -0.27
C SER A 68 -4.10 24.78 -0.40
N TYR A 69 -4.96 24.40 -1.34
CA TYR A 69 -6.27 25.05 -1.55
C TYR A 69 -7.28 24.73 -0.43
N SER A 70 -6.92 23.92 0.58
CA SER A 70 -7.86 23.37 1.58
C SER A 70 -8.16 24.34 2.71
N PRO A 71 -7.13 24.91 3.36
CA PRO A 71 -7.35 25.93 4.38
C PRO A 71 -8.02 27.19 3.79
N VAL A 72 -7.81 27.48 2.50
CA VAL A 72 -8.37 28.66 1.85
C VAL A 72 -9.88 28.55 1.66
N ILE A 73 -10.40 27.42 1.16
CA ILE A 73 -11.85 27.23 0.99
C ILE A 73 -12.54 27.16 2.35
N GLN A 74 -11.91 26.52 3.34
CA GLN A 74 -12.44 26.48 4.71
C GLN A 74 -12.53 27.87 5.34
N ALA A 75 -11.49 28.70 5.21
CA ALA A 75 -11.53 30.10 5.67
C ALA A 75 -12.62 30.90 4.96
N LEU A 76 -12.84 30.68 3.65
CA LEU A 76 -13.93 31.33 2.92
C LEU A 76 -15.32 30.89 3.40
N CYS A 77 -15.50 29.63 3.80
CA CYS A 77 -16.74 29.16 4.43
C CYS A 77 -17.00 29.90 5.75
N GLU A 78 -16.01 29.96 6.63
CA GLU A 78 -16.11 30.63 7.94
C GLU A 78 -16.44 32.13 7.80
N GLU A 79 -15.80 32.80 6.84
CA GLU A 79 -16.09 34.20 6.51
C GLU A 79 -17.49 34.39 5.93
N CYS A 80 -17.96 33.47 5.08
CA CYS A 80 -19.34 33.50 4.58
C CYS A 80 -20.36 33.31 5.71
N GLU A 81 -20.11 32.42 6.67
CA GLU A 81 -20.98 32.25 7.84
C GLU A 81 -21.01 33.51 8.72
N SER A 82 -19.85 34.15 8.91
CA SER A 82 -19.72 35.42 9.63
C SER A 82 -20.52 36.53 8.95
N CYS A 83 -20.35 36.70 7.63
CA CYS A 83 -21.09 37.70 6.86
C CYS A 83 -22.60 37.45 6.88
N SER A 84 -23.02 36.19 6.82
CA SER A 84 -24.44 35.80 6.93
C SER A 84 -25.05 36.19 8.28
N ARG A 85 -24.30 36.01 9.38
CA ARG A 85 -24.71 36.45 10.73
C ARG A 85 -24.86 37.97 10.81
N SER A 86 -23.85 38.72 10.35
CA SER A 86 -23.90 40.19 10.35
C SER A 86 -25.04 40.74 9.48
N LEU A 87 -25.32 40.11 8.33
CA LEU A 87 -26.46 40.48 7.48
C LEU A 87 -27.81 40.20 8.15
N ALA A 88 -27.93 39.12 8.93
CA ALA A 88 -29.14 38.83 9.69
C ALA A 88 -29.37 39.87 10.80
N GLU A 89 -28.33 40.26 11.53
CA GLU A 89 -28.37 41.31 12.57
C GLU A 89 -28.73 42.68 11.96
N LEU A 90 -28.16 43.00 10.80
CA LEU A 90 -28.51 44.21 10.05
C LEU A 90 -29.97 44.18 9.62
N GLY A 91 -30.46 43.02 9.14
CA GLY A 91 -31.87 42.84 8.77
C GLY A 91 -32.83 43.11 9.92
N VAL A 92 -32.53 42.60 11.13
CA VAL A 92 -33.31 42.90 12.35
C VAL A 92 -33.26 44.39 12.69
N SER A 93 -32.07 45.00 12.67
CA SER A 93 -31.89 46.43 12.95
C SER A 93 -32.66 47.33 11.97
N VAL A 94 -32.70 46.97 10.67
CA VAL A 94 -33.48 47.70 9.66
C VAL A 94 -34.98 47.53 9.88
N GLN A 95 -35.42 46.37 10.36
CA GLN A 95 -36.83 46.11 10.69
C GLN A 95 -37.28 46.96 11.89
N GLU A 96 -36.48 47.01 12.96
CA GLU A 96 -36.74 47.84 14.15
C GLU A 96 -36.76 49.35 13.82
N PHE A 97 -35.84 49.79 12.94
CA PHE A 97 -35.83 51.16 12.43
C PHE A 97 -37.10 51.52 11.62
N GLY A 98 -37.63 50.53 10.90
CA GLY A 98 -38.85 50.66 10.10
C GLY A 98 -40.12 50.96 10.88
N GLU A 99 -40.16 50.57 12.15
CA GLU A 99 -41.27 50.90 13.04
C GLU A 99 -41.38 52.42 13.29
N GLN A 100 -40.27 53.15 13.18
CA GLN A 100 -40.22 54.61 13.37
C GLN A 100 -40.22 55.40 12.06
N ASN A 101 -39.69 54.85 10.96
CA ASN A 101 -39.50 55.57 9.69
C ASN A 101 -39.84 54.72 8.44
N PRO A 102 -41.11 54.67 8.01
CA PRO A 102 -41.56 53.70 7.00
C PRO A 102 -41.03 53.93 5.58
N LEU A 103 -40.74 55.16 5.16
CA LEU A 103 -40.25 55.46 3.80
C LEU A 103 -38.76 55.12 3.62
N LEU A 104 -37.93 55.44 4.62
CA LEU A 104 -36.48 55.19 4.61
C LEU A 104 -36.18 53.70 4.84
N CYS A 105 -36.99 53.04 5.67
CA CYS A 105 -36.93 51.60 5.86
C CYS A 105 -37.18 50.82 4.57
N LYS A 106 -38.02 51.31 3.66
CA LYS A 106 -38.22 50.63 2.37
C LYS A 106 -36.94 50.61 1.53
N GLN A 107 -36.22 51.73 1.47
CA GLN A 107 -34.96 51.81 0.72
C GLN A 107 -33.84 50.99 1.35
N LEU A 108 -33.70 51.05 2.68
CA LEU A 108 -32.75 50.21 3.43
C LEU A 108 -33.10 48.72 3.31
N GLY A 109 -34.38 48.36 3.42
CA GLY A 109 -34.87 46.99 3.28
C GLY A 109 -34.61 46.43 1.89
N ASP A 110 -34.85 47.20 0.83
CA ASP A 110 -34.52 46.80 -0.54
C ASP A 110 -33.00 46.60 -0.75
N ALA A 111 -32.16 47.41 -0.09
CA ALA A 111 -30.71 47.26 -0.13
C ALA A 111 -30.21 46.04 0.64
N VAL A 112 -30.74 45.81 1.84
CA VAL A 112 -30.45 44.61 2.65
C VAL A 112 -30.90 43.36 1.90
N ALA A 113 -32.10 43.34 1.32
CA ALA A 113 -32.58 42.21 0.53
C ALA A 113 -31.67 41.88 -0.66
N LYS A 114 -31.16 42.92 -1.36
CA LYS A 114 -30.16 42.73 -2.44
C LYS A 114 -28.84 42.15 -1.92
N LEU A 115 -28.37 42.58 -0.75
CA LEU A 115 -27.16 42.04 -0.14
C LEU A 115 -27.35 40.61 0.37
N THR A 116 -28.49 40.30 0.97
CA THR A 116 -28.84 38.93 1.38
C THR A 116 -28.87 37.98 0.19
N GLU A 117 -29.43 38.42 -0.95
CA GLU A 117 -29.44 37.62 -2.17
C GLU A 117 -28.04 37.42 -2.75
N MET A 118 -27.19 38.45 -2.72
CA MET A 118 -25.78 38.34 -3.10
C MET A 118 -25.00 37.40 -2.17
N GLN A 119 -25.27 37.45 -0.87
CA GLN A 119 -24.69 36.56 0.14
C GLN A 119 -25.11 35.12 -0.08
N ARG A 120 -26.39 34.87 -0.34
CA ARG A 120 -26.90 33.56 -0.70
C ARG A 120 -26.18 32.99 -1.93
N HIS A 121 -26.01 33.80 -2.98
CA HIS A 121 -25.27 33.38 -4.17
C HIS A 121 -23.79 33.08 -3.90
N THR A 122 -23.14 33.86 -3.05
CA THR A 122 -21.72 33.67 -2.74
C THR A 122 -21.50 32.43 -1.85
N VAL A 123 -22.36 32.23 -0.85
CA VAL A 123 -22.36 31.01 -0.01
C VAL A 123 -22.53 29.77 -0.88
N GLN A 124 -23.49 29.78 -1.80
CA GLN A 124 -23.69 28.66 -2.72
C GLN A 124 -22.43 28.39 -3.56
N GLN A 125 -21.79 29.43 -4.08
CA GLN A 125 -20.58 29.27 -4.89
C GLN A 125 -19.40 28.68 -4.09
N VAL A 126 -19.23 29.09 -2.83
CA VAL A 126 -18.20 28.52 -1.94
C VAL A 126 -18.51 27.06 -1.59
N GLN A 127 -19.79 26.74 -1.33
CA GLN A 127 -20.24 25.37 -1.09
C GLN A 127 -20.02 24.46 -2.31
N ASP A 128 -20.32 24.94 -3.53
CA ASP A 128 -20.08 24.21 -4.78
C ASP A 128 -18.58 23.93 -4.96
N ARG A 129 -17.71 24.94 -4.72
CA ARG A 129 -16.24 24.78 -4.78
C ARG A 129 -15.71 23.80 -3.74
N GLN A 130 -16.27 23.82 -2.53
CA GLN A 130 -15.91 22.85 -1.49
C GLN A 130 -16.34 21.44 -1.89
N ALA A 131 -17.54 21.28 -2.45
CA ALA A 131 -18.05 20.00 -2.92
C ALA A 131 -17.21 19.44 -4.09
N GLU A 132 -16.81 20.28 -5.05
CA GLU A 132 -15.89 19.93 -6.15
C GLU A 132 -14.58 19.34 -5.59
N ARG A 133 -13.97 19.97 -4.59
CA ARG A 133 -12.72 19.51 -3.97
C ARG A 133 -12.88 18.22 -3.18
N GLN A 134 -13.94 18.11 -2.38
CA GLN A 134 -14.23 16.85 -1.67
C GLN A 134 -14.46 15.70 -2.66
N MET A 135 -15.07 15.98 -3.81
CA MET A 135 -15.25 15.01 -4.89
C MET A 135 -13.91 14.60 -5.53
N GLU A 136 -13.01 15.54 -5.82
CA GLU A 136 -11.67 15.23 -6.34
C GLU A 136 -10.87 14.33 -5.38
N GLU A 137 -10.90 14.64 -4.09
CA GLU A 137 -10.23 13.85 -3.05
C GLU A 137 -10.84 12.44 -2.96
N TYR A 138 -12.18 12.34 -3.00
CA TYR A 138 -12.88 11.06 -3.07
C TYR A 138 -12.49 10.23 -4.30
N GLN A 139 -12.43 10.84 -5.49
CA GLN A 139 -12.01 10.14 -6.71
C GLN A 139 -10.55 9.69 -6.65
N SER A 140 -9.67 10.51 -6.07
CA SER A 140 -8.25 10.15 -5.88
C SER A 140 -8.10 8.93 -4.98
N MET A 141 -8.77 8.91 -3.81
CA MET A 141 -8.76 7.76 -2.89
C MET A 141 -9.36 6.51 -3.56
N LYS A 142 -10.50 6.66 -4.25
CA LYS A 142 -11.13 5.57 -5.00
C LYS A 142 -10.19 4.98 -6.06
N ALA A 143 -9.50 5.82 -6.83
CA ALA A 143 -8.56 5.39 -7.85
C ALA A 143 -7.38 4.63 -7.23
N PHE A 144 -6.86 5.10 -6.09
CA PHE A 144 -5.80 4.41 -5.35
C PHE A 144 -6.25 3.02 -4.87
N ILE A 145 -7.43 2.92 -4.25
CA ILE A 145 -7.98 1.64 -3.78
C ILE A 145 -8.20 0.68 -4.95
N LEU A 146 -8.80 1.13 -6.06
CA LEU A 146 -8.99 0.31 -7.26
C LEU A 146 -7.66 -0.20 -7.82
N GLY A 147 -6.63 0.67 -7.91
CA GLY A 147 -5.31 0.28 -8.37
C GLY A 147 -4.62 -0.72 -7.43
N TRP A 148 -4.82 -0.60 -6.12
CA TRP A 148 -4.34 -1.60 -5.17
C TRP A 148 -5.09 -2.94 -5.32
N MET A 149 -6.41 -2.91 -5.48
CA MET A 149 -7.22 -4.13 -5.63
C MET A 149 -6.83 -4.91 -6.88
N GLU A 150 -6.62 -4.23 -8.02
CA GLU A 150 -6.16 -4.87 -9.26
C GLU A 150 -4.80 -5.54 -9.08
N LYS A 151 -3.85 -4.86 -8.42
CA LYS A 151 -2.53 -5.45 -8.09
C LYS A 151 -2.67 -6.65 -7.15
N ALA A 152 -3.53 -6.55 -6.14
CA ALA A 152 -3.76 -7.60 -5.17
C ALA A 152 -4.39 -8.84 -5.82
N GLU A 153 -5.40 -8.64 -6.66
CA GLU A 153 -6.04 -9.69 -7.43
C GLU A 153 -5.03 -10.38 -8.36
N GLY A 154 -4.22 -9.62 -9.09
CA GLY A 154 -3.16 -10.17 -9.94
C GLY A 154 -2.15 -11.03 -9.17
N LEU A 155 -1.73 -10.59 -7.99
CA LEU A 155 -0.80 -11.36 -7.15
C LEU A 155 -1.43 -12.62 -6.54
N VAL A 156 -2.69 -12.53 -6.11
CA VAL A 156 -3.44 -13.63 -5.47
C VAL A 156 -3.92 -14.68 -6.46
N THR A 157 -4.19 -14.29 -7.70
CA THR A 157 -4.62 -15.20 -8.79
C THR A 157 -3.45 -15.70 -9.63
N GLY A 158 -2.30 -15.02 -9.60
CA GLY A 158 -1.12 -15.37 -10.37
C GLY A 158 -0.63 -16.80 -10.11
N SER A 159 0.06 -17.39 -11.09
CA SER A 159 0.69 -18.70 -10.92
C SER A 159 1.90 -18.60 -10.00
N ILE A 160 2.08 -19.59 -9.10
CA ILE A 160 3.23 -19.65 -8.20
C ILE A 160 4.38 -20.39 -8.90
N ALA A 161 5.52 -19.73 -9.02
CA ALA A 161 6.76 -20.36 -9.47
C ALA A 161 7.40 -21.13 -8.30
N TRP A 162 7.22 -22.45 -8.25
CA TRP A 162 7.69 -23.31 -7.18
C TRP A 162 9.15 -23.75 -7.29
N SER A 163 9.90 -23.31 -8.32
CA SER A 163 11.10 -24.04 -8.76
C SER A 163 12.32 -23.98 -7.82
N SER A 164 12.45 -22.92 -7.00
CA SER A 164 13.52 -22.77 -6.01
C SER A 164 13.09 -21.95 -4.79
N ALA A 165 13.81 -22.11 -3.67
CA ALA A 165 13.57 -21.29 -2.48
C ALA A 165 13.76 -19.79 -2.76
N SER A 166 14.73 -19.41 -3.60
CA SER A 166 14.99 -18.02 -3.96
C SER A 166 13.84 -17.36 -4.73
N GLN A 167 13.19 -18.09 -5.65
CA GLN A 167 12.03 -17.59 -6.39
C GLN A 167 10.82 -17.44 -5.47
N LEU A 168 10.58 -18.40 -4.58
CA LEU A 168 9.52 -18.27 -3.58
C LEU A 168 9.77 -17.07 -2.65
N GLN A 169 11.01 -16.81 -2.27
CA GLN A 169 11.37 -15.63 -1.48
C GLN A 169 11.08 -14.31 -2.20
N GLU A 170 11.27 -14.24 -3.51
CA GLU A 170 10.89 -13.06 -4.30
C GLU A 170 9.37 -12.86 -4.30
N GLN A 171 8.59 -13.92 -4.50
CA GLN A 171 7.13 -13.88 -4.44
C GLN A 171 6.62 -13.50 -3.03
N ILE A 172 7.26 -14.00 -1.97
CA ILE A 172 6.99 -13.62 -0.57
C ILE A 172 7.19 -12.11 -0.38
N ARG A 173 8.29 -11.55 -0.91
CA ARG A 173 8.56 -10.11 -0.81
C ARG A 173 7.49 -9.28 -1.52
N ALA A 174 7.02 -9.71 -2.68
CA ALA A 174 5.93 -9.03 -3.40
C ALA A 174 4.63 -9.01 -2.58
N HIS A 175 4.22 -10.14 -2.00
CA HIS A 175 3.04 -10.22 -1.13
C HIS A 175 3.21 -9.38 0.15
N GLN A 176 4.42 -9.36 0.74
CA GLN A 176 4.71 -8.51 1.89
C GLN A 176 4.65 -7.01 1.54
N ALA A 177 5.11 -6.61 0.36
CA ALA A 177 5.02 -5.22 -0.09
C ALA A 177 3.55 -4.79 -0.26
N LEU A 178 2.74 -5.62 -0.94
CA LEU A 178 1.30 -5.39 -1.11
C LEU A 178 0.58 -5.20 0.24
N LEU A 179 0.87 -6.07 1.22
CA LEU A 179 0.24 -5.99 2.55
C LEU A 179 0.70 -4.78 3.38
N ARG A 180 1.87 -4.19 3.08
CA ARG A 180 2.29 -2.93 3.70
C ARG A 180 1.47 -1.76 3.15
N GLU A 181 1.21 -1.75 1.85
CA GLU A 181 0.35 -0.73 1.20
C GLU A 181 -1.09 -0.76 1.75
N CYS A 182 -1.59 -1.94 2.16
CA CYS A 182 -2.93 -2.06 2.78
C CYS A 182 -3.14 -1.23 4.06
N ARG A 183 -2.06 -0.87 4.77
CA ARG A 183 -2.17 -0.19 6.06
C ARG A 183 -2.78 1.21 5.94
N GLY A 184 -2.65 1.86 4.78
CA GLY A 184 -3.27 3.16 4.49
C GLY A 184 -4.72 3.02 3.98
N LEU A 185 -5.02 1.96 3.23
CA LEU A 185 -6.30 1.79 2.53
C LEU A 185 -7.53 1.79 3.45
N HIS A 186 -7.41 1.25 4.67
CA HIS A 186 -8.55 1.24 5.60
C HIS A 186 -8.87 2.66 6.06
N GLY A 187 -7.85 3.49 6.31
CA GLY A 187 -8.03 4.91 6.59
C GLY A 187 -8.61 5.67 5.39
N ASP A 188 -8.16 5.35 4.16
CA ASP A 188 -8.73 5.95 2.94
C ASP A 188 -10.21 5.55 2.75
N LEU A 189 -10.58 4.30 3.04
CA LEU A 189 -11.96 3.81 2.99
C LEU A 189 -12.86 4.48 4.04
N GLU A 190 -12.36 4.65 5.27
CA GLU A 190 -13.03 5.39 6.34
C GLU A 190 -13.24 6.86 5.92
N ALA A 191 -12.18 7.51 5.43
CA ALA A 191 -12.19 8.89 4.96
C ALA A 191 -13.10 9.10 3.73
N MET A 192 -13.25 8.09 2.87
CA MET A 192 -14.24 8.07 1.79
C MET A 192 -15.67 7.97 2.32
N GLY A 193 -15.91 7.18 3.37
CA GLY A 193 -17.20 7.09 4.02
C GLY A 193 -17.63 8.39 4.70
N GLU A 194 -16.70 9.07 5.38
CA GLU A 194 -16.97 10.39 5.97
C GLU A 194 -17.33 11.45 4.92
N ARG A 195 -16.60 11.48 3.80
CA ARG A 195 -16.88 12.41 2.69
C ARG A 195 -18.18 12.11 1.99
N GLU A 196 -18.59 10.85 1.92
CA GLU A 196 -19.91 10.47 1.40
C GLU A 196 -21.03 11.09 2.24
N GLY A 197 -20.94 11.05 3.57
CA GLY A 197 -21.90 11.72 4.45
C GLY A 197 -21.96 13.24 4.27
N GLN A 198 -20.81 13.89 4.06
CA GLN A 198 -20.73 15.34 3.83
C GLN A 198 -21.25 15.76 2.45
N LEU A 199 -20.95 14.98 1.41
CA LEU A 199 -21.36 15.28 0.03
C LEU A 199 -22.82 14.90 -0.22
N GLY A 200 -23.40 13.94 0.53
CA GLY A 200 -24.79 13.53 0.37
C GLY A 200 -25.81 14.61 0.71
N GLU A 201 -25.42 15.64 1.46
CA GLU A 201 -26.26 16.81 1.72
C GLU A 201 -26.28 17.82 0.55
N VAL A 202 -25.24 17.81 -0.29
CA VAL A 202 -25.00 18.84 -1.34
C VAL A 202 -25.19 18.28 -2.75
N LEU A 203 -24.89 17.01 -2.98
CA LEU A 203 -24.96 16.31 -4.27
C LEU A 203 -25.89 15.09 -4.18
N GLN A 204 -26.50 14.70 -5.30
CA GLN A 204 -27.20 13.40 -5.39
C GLN A 204 -26.17 12.25 -5.37
N THR A 205 -25.81 11.77 -4.18
CA THR A 205 -24.82 10.69 -3.96
C THR A 205 -25.46 9.29 -3.88
N GLU A 206 -26.55 9.06 -4.63
CA GLU A 206 -27.22 7.76 -4.64
C GLU A 206 -26.24 6.64 -5.02
N GLY A 207 -26.16 5.60 -4.16
CA GLY A 207 -25.32 4.42 -4.39
C GLY A 207 -23.87 4.51 -3.90
N TRP A 208 -23.39 5.66 -3.43
CA TRP A 208 -22.01 5.79 -2.93
C TRP A 208 -21.76 4.96 -1.67
N ILE A 209 -22.72 4.93 -0.74
CA ILE A 209 -22.71 4.06 0.44
C ILE A 209 -22.45 2.61 0.05
N GLN A 210 -23.19 2.13 -0.97
CA GLN A 210 -23.07 0.75 -1.42
C GLN A 210 -21.71 0.50 -2.07
N GLN A 211 -21.17 1.51 -2.76
CA GLN A 211 -19.85 1.43 -3.37
C GLN A 211 -18.73 1.36 -2.31
N VAL A 212 -18.72 2.25 -1.31
CA VAL A 212 -17.72 2.23 -0.24
C VAL A 212 -17.78 0.91 0.54
N LYS A 213 -18.99 0.40 0.83
CA LYS A 213 -19.19 -0.92 1.45
C LYS A 213 -18.63 -2.07 0.60
N TYR A 214 -18.86 -2.04 -0.71
CA TYR A 214 -18.29 -3.02 -1.63
C TYR A 214 -16.76 -2.97 -1.62
N LEU A 215 -16.17 -1.77 -1.73
CA LEU A 215 -14.72 -1.59 -1.75
C LEU A 215 -14.06 -2.05 -0.44
N SER A 216 -14.66 -1.74 0.71
CA SER A 216 -14.18 -2.20 2.02
C SER A 216 -14.20 -3.72 2.11
N ARG A 217 -15.35 -4.35 1.82
CA ARG A 217 -15.48 -5.81 1.85
C ARG A 217 -14.48 -6.49 0.91
N PHE A 218 -14.39 -6.02 -0.33
CA PHE A 218 -13.53 -6.66 -1.33
C PHE A 218 -12.04 -6.48 -0.99
N THR A 219 -11.65 -5.31 -0.46
CA THR A 219 -10.30 -5.06 0.05
C THR A 219 -9.94 -6.00 1.21
N GLU A 220 -10.87 -6.23 2.14
CA GLU A 220 -10.69 -7.16 3.25
C GLU A 220 -10.56 -8.62 2.77
N GLU A 221 -11.43 -9.06 1.86
CA GLU A 221 -11.38 -10.39 1.25
C GLU A 221 -10.04 -10.64 0.54
N LEU A 222 -9.58 -9.68 -0.28
CA LEU A 222 -8.28 -9.74 -0.93
C LEU A 222 -7.13 -9.72 0.07
N GLN A 223 -7.19 -8.89 1.11
CA GLN A 223 -6.16 -8.83 2.15
C GLN A 223 -6.05 -10.17 2.88
N GLN A 224 -7.18 -10.79 3.23
CA GLN A 224 -7.19 -12.07 3.92
C GLN A 224 -6.69 -13.20 3.03
N THR A 225 -7.07 -13.18 1.75
CA THR A 225 -6.56 -14.16 0.77
C THR A 225 -5.05 -13.98 0.54
N ALA A 226 -4.57 -12.75 0.44
CA ALA A 226 -3.13 -12.46 0.33
C ALA A 226 -2.35 -12.90 1.58
N LYS A 227 -2.90 -12.70 2.79
CA LYS A 227 -2.28 -13.16 4.05
C LYS A 227 -2.16 -14.67 4.14
N THR A 228 -3.24 -15.39 3.83
CA THR A 228 -3.26 -16.87 3.87
C THR A 228 -2.31 -17.46 2.83
N ARG A 229 -2.33 -16.92 1.61
CA ARG A 229 -1.40 -17.31 0.54
C ARG A 229 0.06 -17.01 0.91
N LEU A 230 0.35 -15.85 1.50
CA LEU A 230 1.68 -15.51 2.00
C LEU A 230 2.17 -16.52 3.05
N GLN A 231 1.32 -16.91 4.01
CA GLN A 231 1.68 -17.89 5.03
C GLN A 231 2.04 -19.24 4.40
N SER A 232 1.21 -19.72 3.47
CA SER A 232 1.48 -20.95 2.72
C SER A 232 2.79 -20.88 1.94
N LEU A 233 3.06 -19.76 1.26
CA LEU A 233 4.32 -19.53 0.55
C LEU A 233 5.53 -19.54 1.48
N GLN A 234 5.42 -18.92 2.66
CA GLN A 234 6.50 -18.88 3.66
C GLN A 234 6.84 -20.27 4.20
N ASP A 235 5.83 -21.09 4.48
CA ASP A 235 6.03 -22.44 4.98
C ASP A 235 6.64 -23.32 3.89
N ALA A 236 6.12 -23.25 2.66
CA ALA A 236 6.71 -23.94 1.51
C ALA A 236 8.17 -23.52 1.24
N ALA A 237 8.48 -22.22 1.32
CA ALA A 237 9.84 -21.73 1.12
C ALA A 237 10.81 -22.25 2.20
N LYS A 238 10.37 -22.39 3.45
CA LYS A 238 11.17 -23.00 4.52
C LYS A 238 11.41 -24.48 4.24
N ASP A 239 10.37 -25.21 3.82
CA ASP A 239 10.47 -26.64 3.55
C ASP A 239 11.41 -26.91 2.34
N ILE A 240 11.30 -26.13 1.25
CA ILE A 240 12.20 -26.23 0.09
C ILE A 240 13.64 -25.85 0.47
N LEU A 241 13.83 -24.79 1.26
CA LEU A 241 15.17 -24.38 1.70
C LEU A 241 15.84 -25.48 2.54
N HIS A 242 15.08 -26.17 3.39
CA HIS A 242 15.58 -27.29 4.18
C HIS A 242 15.98 -28.46 3.27
N LEU A 243 15.13 -28.81 2.30
CA LEU A 243 15.45 -29.84 1.30
C LEU A 243 16.70 -29.48 0.50
N GLU A 244 16.83 -28.23 0.03
CA GLU A 244 18.02 -27.75 -0.69
C GLU A 244 19.30 -27.93 0.15
N ALA A 245 19.23 -27.68 1.46
CA ALA A 245 20.36 -27.89 2.37
C ALA A 245 20.74 -29.37 2.52
N GLU A 246 19.76 -30.26 2.70
CA GLU A 246 20.01 -31.70 2.82
C GLU A 246 20.53 -32.31 1.50
N VAL A 247 19.98 -31.88 0.35
CA VAL A 247 20.48 -32.29 -0.97
C VAL A 247 21.90 -31.82 -1.19
N LYS A 248 22.23 -30.58 -0.76
CA LYS A 248 23.61 -30.06 -0.82
C LYS A 248 24.57 -30.87 0.06
N ASN A 249 24.14 -31.27 1.25
CA ASN A 249 24.95 -32.11 2.15
C ASN A 249 25.22 -33.50 1.53
N LEU A 250 24.20 -34.15 0.99
CA LEU A 250 24.35 -35.43 0.28
C LEU A 250 25.26 -35.29 -0.94
N HIS A 251 25.07 -34.24 -1.75
CA HIS A 251 25.91 -33.98 -2.91
C HIS A 251 27.39 -33.81 -2.53
N ALA A 252 27.69 -33.02 -1.50
CA ALA A 252 29.06 -32.81 -1.02
C ALA A 252 29.72 -34.12 -0.54
N ALA A 253 28.96 -34.98 0.15
CA ALA A 253 29.46 -36.28 0.60
C ALA A 253 29.73 -37.23 -0.58
N VAL A 254 28.83 -37.27 -1.57
CA VAL A 254 29.02 -38.07 -2.79
C VAL A 254 30.24 -37.58 -3.58
N ASP A 255 30.35 -36.27 -3.81
CA ASP A 255 31.45 -35.65 -4.55
C ASP A 255 32.81 -35.91 -3.86
N GLN A 256 32.88 -35.73 -2.53
CA GLN A 256 34.09 -36.01 -1.76
C GLN A 256 34.59 -37.44 -1.96
N ILE A 257 33.68 -38.43 -1.92
CA ILE A 257 34.07 -39.82 -2.08
C ILE A 257 34.40 -40.14 -3.55
N GLN A 258 33.65 -39.59 -4.51
CA GLN A 258 33.96 -39.73 -5.93
C GLN A 258 35.35 -39.18 -6.28
N VAL A 259 35.70 -37.99 -5.80
CA VAL A 259 37.03 -37.39 -5.98
C VAL A 259 38.13 -38.26 -5.37
N THR A 260 37.90 -38.80 -4.16
CA THR A 260 38.88 -39.68 -3.50
C THR A 260 39.09 -40.98 -4.27
N LEU A 261 38.02 -41.56 -4.83
CA LEU A 261 38.09 -42.78 -5.65
C LEU A 261 38.69 -42.54 -7.04
N ALA A 262 38.47 -41.36 -7.62
CA ALA A 262 39.02 -40.95 -8.91
C ALA A 262 40.51 -40.54 -8.83
N SER A 263 41.06 -40.37 -7.62
CA SER A 263 42.46 -39.96 -7.43
C SER A 263 43.43 -40.98 -8.05
N PRO A 264 44.33 -40.55 -8.96
CA PRO A 264 45.31 -41.45 -9.57
C PRO A 264 46.33 -41.97 -8.55
N ASP A 265 46.54 -41.24 -7.44
CA ASP A 265 47.44 -41.67 -6.37
C ASP A 265 46.91 -42.92 -5.65
N LEU A 266 45.59 -43.10 -5.62
CA LEU A 266 44.98 -44.33 -5.12
C LEU A 266 45.44 -45.55 -5.91
N ASN A 267 45.66 -45.40 -7.22
CA ASN A 267 46.13 -46.49 -8.10
C ASN A 267 47.65 -46.72 -8.02
N ARG A 268 48.41 -45.81 -7.41
CA ARG A 268 49.86 -45.94 -7.17
C ARG A 268 50.19 -46.71 -5.88
N LEU A 269 49.23 -46.85 -4.97
CA LEU A 269 49.37 -47.58 -3.71
C LEU A 269 49.46 -49.10 -3.93
N SER A 270 50.02 -49.83 -2.96
CA SER A 270 50.02 -51.30 -3.00
C SER A 270 48.59 -51.86 -2.89
N LEU A 271 48.37 -53.10 -3.36
CA LEU A 271 47.05 -53.75 -3.31
C LEU A 271 46.45 -53.78 -1.88
N ARG A 272 47.30 -53.93 -0.85
CA ARG A 272 46.87 -53.93 0.56
C ARG A 272 46.41 -52.55 1.02
N GLU A 273 47.15 -51.50 0.65
CA GLU A 273 46.80 -50.12 0.97
C GLU A 273 45.56 -49.66 0.20
N GLN A 274 45.43 -50.03 -1.08
CA GLN A 274 44.24 -49.79 -1.89
C GLN A 274 42.99 -50.40 -1.27
N LEU A 275 43.07 -51.64 -0.79
CA LEU A 275 41.96 -52.31 -0.12
C LEU A 275 41.61 -51.61 1.20
N THR A 276 42.60 -51.28 2.01
CA THR A 276 42.40 -50.61 3.31
C THR A 276 41.75 -49.23 3.14
N GLN A 277 42.20 -48.45 2.15
CA GLN A 277 41.66 -47.12 1.86
C GLN A 277 40.22 -47.21 1.34
N ARG A 278 39.91 -48.14 0.43
CA ARG A 278 38.53 -48.34 -0.05
C ARG A 278 37.59 -48.90 1.03
N GLN A 279 38.09 -49.74 1.94
CA GLN A 279 37.32 -50.19 3.11
C GLN A 279 37.00 -49.05 4.08
N ARG A 280 37.92 -48.09 4.27
CA ARG A 280 37.64 -46.87 5.05
C ARG A 280 36.54 -46.03 4.39
N LEU A 281 36.63 -45.83 3.08
CA LEU A 281 35.58 -45.13 2.32
C LEU A 281 34.23 -45.85 2.40
N LEU A 282 34.20 -47.19 2.42
CA LEU A 282 32.95 -47.93 2.62
C LEU A 282 32.30 -47.63 3.98
N VAL A 283 33.09 -47.44 5.04
CA VAL A 283 32.57 -47.02 6.35
C VAL A 283 32.01 -45.60 6.27
N GLU A 284 32.69 -44.67 5.59
CA GLU A 284 32.18 -43.31 5.36
C GLU A 284 30.87 -43.33 4.56
N MET A 285 30.74 -44.20 3.56
CA MET A 285 29.53 -44.40 2.75
C MET A 285 28.34 -44.97 3.54
N GLU A 286 28.52 -45.55 4.73
CA GLU A 286 27.39 -45.97 5.56
C GLU A 286 26.53 -44.76 5.98
N GLY A 287 27.13 -43.58 6.08
CA GLY A 287 26.45 -42.30 6.32
C GLY A 287 25.46 -41.90 5.23
N PHE A 288 25.62 -42.40 3.99
CA PHE A 288 24.67 -42.12 2.91
C PHE A 288 23.26 -42.60 3.25
N LYS A 289 23.09 -43.72 3.96
CA LYS A 289 21.75 -44.20 4.33
C LYS A 289 21.00 -43.19 5.19
N GLN A 290 21.69 -42.55 6.13
CA GLN A 290 21.11 -41.53 7.00
C GLN A 290 20.79 -40.25 6.23
N GLN A 291 21.71 -39.80 5.36
CA GLN A 291 21.49 -38.60 4.54
C GLN A 291 20.36 -38.80 3.52
N VAL A 292 20.28 -39.96 2.87
CA VAL A 292 19.19 -40.31 1.97
C VAL A 292 17.85 -40.36 2.71
N ALA A 293 17.81 -40.93 3.92
CA ALA A 293 16.60 -40.93 4.74
C ALA A 293 16.17 -39.51 5.14
N ALA A 294 17.12 -38.62 5.47
CA ALA A 294 16.83 -37.22 5.77
C ALA A 294 16.25 -36.48 4.55
N VAL A 295 16.82 -36.68 3.37
CA VAL A 295 16.31 -36.12 2.11
C VAL A 295 14.90 -36.63 1.80
N GLN A 296 14.65 -37.94 1.96
CA GLN A 296 13.33 -38.53 1.75
C GLN A 296 12.29 -38.00 2.74
N GLN A 297 12.68 -37.82 4.01
CA GLN A 297 11.83 -37.20 5.02
C GLN A 297 11.46 -35.77 4.63
N CYS A 298 12.43 -34.97 4.18
CA CYS A 298 12.19 -33.63 3.68
C CYS A 298 11.21 -33.63 2.49
N GLN A 299 11.39 -34.53 1.52
CA GLN A 299 10.50 -34.67 0.36
C GLN A 299 9.06 -35.01 0.78
N SER A 300 8.87 -35.90 1.76
CA SER A 300 7.55 -36.27 2.26
C SER A 300 6.86 -35.17 3.07
N ALA A 301 7.64 -34.24 3.63
CA ALA A 301 7.15 -33.14 4.47
C ALA A 301 6.84 -31.86 3.69
N LEU A 302 7.08 -31.82 2.37
CA LEU A 302 6.84 -30.65 1.53
C LEU A 302 5.35 -30.30 1.50
N ARG A 303 5.00 -29.10 1.95
CA ARG A 303 3.62 -28.56 1.86
C ARG A 303 3.34 -27.97 0.48
N LEU A 304 3.45 -28.80 -0.56
CA LEU A 304 3.30 -28.42 -1.96
C LEU A 304 2.22 -29.29 -2.62
N PRO A 305 1.55 -28.81 -3.69
CA PRO A 305 0.69 -29.68 -4.49
C PRO A 305 1.47 -30.89 -5.02
N GLU A 306 0.89 -32.09 -4.95
CA GLU A 306 1.57 -33.34 -5.31
C GLU A 306 2.07 -33.33 -6.77
N GLU A 307 1.33 -32.67 -7.66
CA GLU A 307 1.69 -32.54 -9.08
C GLU A 307 2.99 -31.74 -9.26
N VAL A 308 3.24 -30.80 -8.37
CA VAL A 308 4.41 -29.91 -8.43
C VAL A 308 5.64 -30.61 -7.85
N VAL A 309 5.50 -31.40 -6.78
CA VAL A 309 6.62 -32.05 -6.08
C VAL A 309 7.50 -32.84 -7.06
N ASN A 310 6.90 -33.63 -7.96
CA ASN A 310 7.63 -34.44 -8.94
C ASN A 310 8.26 -33.62 -10.09
N SER A 311 7.75 -32.39 -10.29
CA SER A 311 8.28 -31.46 -11.29
C SER A 311 9.42 -30.60 -10.77
N LEU A 312 9.62 -30.53 -9.46
CA LEU A 312 10.65 -29.70 -8.84
C LEU A 312 12.07 -30.13 -9.25
N PRO A 313 12.91 -29.21 -9.75
CA PRO A 313 14.29 -29.50 -10.09
C PRO A 313 15.06 -30.12 -8.92
N ILE A 314 14.87 -29.59 -7.71
CA ILE A 314 15.56 -30.09 -6.52
C ILE A 314 15.18 -31.53 -6.16
N CYS A 315 13.92 -31.93 -6.38
CA CYS A 315 13.48 -33.31 -6.13
C CYS A 315 14.07 -34.28 -7.15
N ARG A 316 14.20 -33.86 -8.42
CA ARG A 316 14.89 -34.65 -9.45
C ARG A 316 16.37 -34.81 -9.14
N THR A 317 17.05 -33.72 -8.76
CA THR A 317 18.46 -33.76 -8.34
C THR A 317 18.65 -34.68 -7.14
N ALA A 318 17.78 -34.58 -6.13
CA ALA A 318 17.79 -35.47 -4.98
C ALA A 318 17.67 -36.95 -5.38
N GLN A 319 16.75 -37.27 -6.30
CA GLN A 319 16.55 -38.64 -6.78
C GLN A 319 17.78 -39.16 -7.54
N THR A 320 18.38 -38.35 -8.40
CA THR A 320 19.63 -38.71 -9.10
C THR A 320 20.76 -38.96 -8.10
N LEU A 321 20.95 -38.09 -7.10
CA LEU A 321 22.00 -38.25 -6.09
C LEU A 321 21.79 -39.49 -5.20
N GLN A 322 20.55 -39.84 -4.87
CA GLN A 322 20.25 -41.08 -4.16
C GLN A 322 20.68 -42.32 -4.97
N GLN A 323 20.45 -42.29 -6.29
CA GLN A 323 20.89 -43.35 -7.20
C GLN A 323 22.42 -43.39 -7.32
N GLU A 324 23.07 -42.24 -7.50
CA GLU A 324 24.53 -42.13 -7.56
C GLU A 324 25.21 -42.62 -6.28
N ALA A 325 24.71 -42.24 -5.10
CA ALA A 325 25.22 -42.72 -3.81
C ALA A 325 25.11 -44.25 -3.69
N SER A 326 23.98 -44.81 -4.10
CA SER A 326 23.74 -46.26 -4.10
C SER A 326 24.67 -47.00 -5.07
N GLN A 327 24.84 -46.45 -6.28
CA GLN A 327 25.75 -47.00 -7.30
C GLN A 327 27.22 -46.90 -6.85
N LEU A 328 27.61 -45.79 -6.22
CA LEU A 328 28.96 -45.58 -5.70
C LEU A 328 29.28 -46.58 -4.59
N GLN A 329 28.34 -46.82 -3.68
CA GLN A 329 28.48 -47.86 -2.66
C GLN A 329 28.62 -49.25 -3.29
N TYR A 330 27.72 -49.61 -4.22
CA TYR A 330 27.75 -50.91 -4.89
C TYR A 330 29.06 -51.15 -5.63
N THR A 331 29.50 -50.19 -6.44
CA THR A 331 30.75 -50.30 -7.23
C THR A 331 31.98 -50.40 -6.33
N THR A 332 32.02 -49.66 -5.22
CA THR A 332 33.13 -49.72 -4.26
C THR A 332 33.19 -51.07 -3.53
N ILE A 333 32.04 -51.66 -3.19
CA ILE A 333 31.98 -53.02 -2.64
C ILE A 333 32.56 -54.03 -3.65
N GLN A 334 32.14 -53.95 -4.91
CA GLN A 334 32.66 -54.84 -5.96
C GLN A 334 34.18 -54.69 -6.15
N GLN A 335 34.69 -53.45 -6.14
CA GLN A 335 36.13 -53.19 -6.22
C GLN A 335 36.89 -53.78 -5.03
N CYS A 336 36.36 -53.67 -3.80
CA CYS A 336 36.95 -54.30 -2.61
C CYS A 336 37.02 -55.82 -2.74
N ASN A 337 35.94 -56.45 -3.21
CA ASN A 337 35.90 -57.90 -3.43
C ASN A 337 36.95 -58.36 -4.46
N ILE A 338 37.09 -57.63 -5.57
CA ILE A 338 38.11 -57.91 -6.59
C ILE A 338 39.52 -57.77 -6.01
N LEU A 339 39.79 -56.71 -5.24
CA LEU A 339 41.10 -56.49 -4.61
C LEU A 339 41.44 -57.56 -3.58
N GLN A 340 40.46 -58.03 -2.80
CA GLN A 340 40.64 -59.15 -1.87
C GLN A 340 41.05 -60.42 -2.62
N VAL A 341 40.33 -60.79 -3.68
CA VAL A 341 40.66 -61.99 -4.50
C VAL A 341 42.05 -61.86 -5.13
N LYS A 342 42.39 -60.68 -5.69
CA LYS A 342 43.73 -60.42 -6.26
C LYS A 342 44.83 -60.53 -5.22
N GLY A 343 44.60 -60.02 -4.00
CA GLY A 343 45.53 -60.14 -2.88
C GLY A 343 45.80 -61.59 -2.49
N ILE A 344 44.74 -62.40 -2.39
CA ILE A 344 44.83 -63.84 -2.06
C ILE A 344 45.58 -64.61 -3.16
N LEU A 345 45.26 -64.36 -4.44
CA LEU A 345 45.97 -64.99 -5.56
C LEU A 345 47.45 -64.61 -5.59
N HIS A 346 47.80 -63.35 -5.31
CA HIS A 346 49.19 -62.91 -5.23
C HIS A 346 49.95 -63.61 -4.09
N GLN A 347 49.32 -63.82 -2.93
CA GLN A 347 49.91 -64.56 -1.82
C GLN A 347 50.11 -66.04 -2.15
N LEU A 348 49.11 -66.68 -2.76
CA LEU A 348 49.19 -68.09 -3.20
C LEU A 348 50.26 -68.28 -4.27
N ASN A 349 50.35 -67.37 -5.26
CA ASN A 349 51.35 -67.44 -6.31
C ASN A 349 52.77 -67.23 -5.76
N ASN A 350 52.95 -66.30 -4.82
CA ASN A 350 54.23 -66.17 -4.12
C ASN A 350 54.57 -67.44 -3.31
N TYR A 351 53.62 -68.00 -2.57
CA TYR A 351 53.83 -69.25 -1.84
C TYR A 351 54.21 -70.41 -2.78
N PHE A 352 53.58 -70.50 -3.95
CA PHE A 352 53.90 -71.49 -4.98
C PHE A 352 55.30 -71.26 -5.57
N ILE A 353 55.66 -70.02 -5.92
CA ILE A 353 57.00 -69.66 -6.42
C ILE A 353 58.08 -69.99 -5.36
N TYR A 354 57.86 -69.62 -4.10
CA TYR A 354 58.78 -69.95 -3.00
C TYR A 354 58.91 -71.46 -2.75
N THR A 355 57.83 -72.23 -2.84
CA THR A 355 57.87 -73.70 -2.66
C THR A 355 58.41 -74.45 -3.87
N THR A 356 58.35 -73.87 -5.07
CA THR A 356 58.91 -74.46 -6.29
C THR A 356 60.41 -74.15 -6.42
N LEU A 357 60.86 -72.96 -6.00
CA LEU A 357 62.28 -72.57 -5.99
C LEU A 357 63.11 -73.25 -4.88
N PHE A 358 62.49 -73.67 -3.77
CA PHE A 358 63.18 -74.40 -2.68
C PHE A 358 63.13 -75.93 -2.81
N LYS A 359 62.61 -76.47 -3.92
CA LYS A 359 62.55 -77.91 -4.22
C LYS A 359 63.49 -78.35 -5.36
N GLN A 360 64.35 -77.46 -5.85
CA GLN A 360 65.57 -77.79 -6.59
C GLN A 360 66.77 -77.61 -5.65
#